data_AF-A0A9Q6Z1D2-F1
#
_entry.id   AF-A0A9Q6Z1D2-F1
#
_cell.length_a   1.000
_cell.length_b   1.000
_cell.length_c   1.000
_cell.angle_alpha   90.00
_cell.angle_beta   90.00
_cell.angle_gamma   90.00
#
_symmetry.space_group_name_H-M   'P 1'
#
loop_
_entity.id
_entity.type
_entity.pdbx_description
1 polymer ?
#
loop_
_entity_poly.entity_id
_entity_poly.type
_entity_poly.pdbx_seq_one_letter_code
_entity_poly.pdbx_strand_id
1 'polypeptide(L)'
;MRLFTCLLASLVLTGCLFWELMPSYSSYWDEDIWTHKNTKQPLSRDIDMDCFNKSLEGFEIKNISGLPSVVGEDNRAKSEKIYASCLRRKGFIFNASYKYCYKFRKVCELYNEYRK
;
A
#
# COMPACT_ATOMS: atom_id res chain seq x y z
N MET A 1 -39.47 -13.12 13.83
CA MET A 1 -38.00 -13.33 13.94
C MET A 1 -37.39 -13.75 12.59
N ARG A 2 -37.59 -12.99 11.51
CA ARG A 2 -36.95 -13.25 10.20
C ARG A 2 -36.45 -11.99 9.48
N LEU A 3 -36.98 -10.80 9.81
CA LEU A 3 -36.50 -9.54 9.22
C LEU A 3 -35.20 -9.00 9.83
N PHE A 4 -34.91 -9.27 11.10
CA PHE A 4 -33.71 -8.76 11.76
C PHE A 4 -32.42 -9.45 11.30
N THR A 5 -32.49 -10.72 10.89
CA THR A 5 -31.33 -11.48 10.41
C THR A 5 -30.89 -11.07 9.00
N CYS A 6 -31.80 -10.59 8.15
CA CYS A 6 -31.46 -10.12 6.81
C CYS A 6 -30.79 -8.73 6.80
N LEU A 7 -31.11 -7.88 7.79
CA LEU A 7 -30.50 -6.55 7.94
C LEU A 7 -29.05 -6.59 8.45
N LEU A 8 -28.69 -7.60 9.26
CA LEU A 8 -27.30 -7.79 9.66
C LEU A 8 -26.44 -8.29 8.47
N ALA A 9 -26.97 -9.13 7.59
CA ALA A 9 -26.21 -9.72 6.49
C ALA A 9 -25.78 -8.68 5.42
N SER A 10 -26.59 -7.64 5.18
CA SER A 10 -26.27 -6.57 4.22
C SER A 10 -25.22 -5.57 4.75
N LEU A 11 -25.06 -5.46 6.08
CA LEU A 11 -24.02 -4.63 6.69
C LEU A 11 -22.63 -5.29 6.69
N VAL A 12 -22.55 -6.62 6.61
CA VAL A 12 -21.25 -7.32 6.55
C VAL A 12 -20.69 -7.37 5.12
N LEU A 13 -21.55 -7.37 4.10
CA LEU A 13 -21.11 -7.49 2.69
C LEU A 13 -20.59 -6.19 2.08
N THR A 14 -20.96 -5.02 2.62
CA THR A 14 -20.43 -3.72 2.16
C THR A 14 -19.09 -3.35 2.82
N GLY A 15 -18.70 -4.04 3.91
CA GLY A 15 -17.45 -3.80 4.62
C GLY A 15 -16.20 -4.42 3.99
N CYS A 16 -16.34 -5.33 3.02
CA CYS A 16 -15.21 -6.07 2.44
C CYS A 16 -14.57 -5.41 1.21
N LEU A 17 -15.13 -4.31 0.68
CA LEU A 17 -14.62 -3.66 -0.55
C LEU A 17 -13.66 -2.50 -0.28
N PHE A 18 -13.40 -2.15 0.99
CA PHE A 18 -12.55 -1.02 1.36
C PHE A 18 -11.06 -1.35 1.54
N TRP A 19 -10.67 -2.62 1.39
CA TRP A 19 -9.31 -3.09 1.74
C TRP A 19 -8.35 -3.32 0.58
N GLU A 20 -8.81 -3.22 -0.67
CA GLU A 20 -7.97 -3.58 -1.81
C GLU A 20 -7.11 -2.44 -2.36
N LEU A 21 -7.33 -1.19 -1.93
CA LEU A 21 -6.78 -0.04 -2.66
C LEU A 21 -5.71 0.79 -1.96
N MET A 22 -5.30 0.48 -0.73
CA MET A 22 -4.08 1.01 -0.12
C MET A 22 -3.91 0.38 1.26
N PRO A 23 -2.73 -0.13 1.66
CA PRO A 23 -2.43 -0.20 3.07
C PRO A 23 -2.14 1.23 3.52
N SER A 24 -3.20 1.96 3.87
CA SER A 24 -3.06 3.10 4.78
C SER A 24 -2.44 2.54 6.05
N TYR A 25 -1.15 2.84 6.28
CA TYR A 25 -0.37 2.58 7.51
C TYR A 25 -1.09 1.65 8.48
N SER A 26 -0.94 0.34 8.26
CA SER A 26 -1.75 -0.63 8.96
C SER A 26 -1.35 -0.67 10.43
N SER A 27 -2.12 -0.01 11.28
CA SER A 27 -2.25 -0.39 12.70
C SER A 27 -2.70 -1.86 12.88
N TYR A 28 -3.03 -2.54 11.78
CA TYR A 28 -3.34 -3.96 11.71
C TYR A 28 -2.11 -4.88 11.69
N TRP A 29 -0.93 -4.35 11.32
CA TRP A 29 0.32 -5.11 11.26
C TRP A 29 1.37 -4.37 12.08
N ASP A 30 1.81 -5.00 13.17
CA ASP A 30 2.88 -4.51 14.04
C ASP A 30 4.26 -4.74 13.37
N GLU A 31 4.42 -4.31 12.11
CA GLU A 31 5.68 -4.40 11.39
C GLU A 31 5.92 -3.21 10.44
N ASP A 32 7.18 -2.75 10.42
CA ASP A 32 7.64 -1.73 9.51
C ASP A 32 7.97 -2.34 8.14
N ILE A 33 7.10 -2.08 7.17
CA ILE A 33 7.20 -2.59 5.78
C ILE A 33 8.41 -2.01 5.04
N TRP A 34 8.77 -0.77 5.35
CA TRP A 34 9.96 -0.10 4.82
C TRP A 34 10.79 0.39 5.98
N THR A 35 12.06 -0.02 6.02
CA THR A 35 12.99 0.38 7.08
C THR A 35 14.27 0.94 6.49
N HIS A 36 14.86 1.93 7.16
CA HIS A 36 16.13 2.48 6.72
C HIS A 36 17.25 1.44 6.90
N LYS A 37 18.03 1.19 5.84
CA LYS A 37 19.01 0.10 5.79
C LYS A 37 20.00 0.13 6.95
N ASN A 38 20.47 1.32 7.31
CA ASN A 38 21.53 1.54 8.28
C ASN A 38 21.00 1.76 9.70
N THR A 39 19.98 2.60 9.86
CA THR A 39 19.47 3.01 11.19
C THR A 39 18.34 2.14 11.69
N LYS A 40 17.78 1.28 10.83
CA LYS A 40 16.58 0.46 11.10
C LYS A 40 15.34 1.27 11.49
N GLN A 41 15.37 2.58 11.28
CA GLN A 41 14.25 3.45 11.58
C GLN A 41 13.08 3.18 10.63
N PRO A 42 11.84 3.31 11.12
CA PRO A 42 10.65 3.19 10.30
C PRO A 42 10.57 4.32 9.26
N LEU A 43 9.80 4.08 8.21
CA LEU A 43 9.47 5.09 7.21
C LEU A 43 8.66 6.23 7.84
N SER A 44 9.22 7.45 7.82
CA SER A 44 8.50 8.64 8.27
C SER A 44 7.46 9.07 7.24
N ARG A 45 6.39 9.71 7.72
CA ARG A 45 5.28 10.18 6.89
C ARG A 45 5.74 11.19 5.82
N ASP A 46 6.70 12.05 6.13
CA ASP A 46 7.17 13.06 5.18
C ASP A 46 7.89 12.41 3.99
N ILE A 47 8.69 11.38 4.24
CA ILE A 47 9.41 10.65 3.20
C ILE A 47 8.42 9.82 2.36
N ASP A 48 7.45 9.19 3.04
CA ASP A 48 6.37 8.45 2.38
C ASP A 48 5.60 9.36 1.40
N MET A 49 5.10 10.50 1.88
CA MET A 49 4.33 11.44 1.08
C MET A 49 5.13 12.04 -0.07
N ASP A 50 6.42 12.34 0.13
CA ASP A 50 7.31 12.83 -0.92
C ASP A 50 7.46 11.80 -2.06
N CYS A 51 7.76 10.55 -1.70
CA CYS A 51 7.90 9.49 -2.69
C CYS A 51 6.57 9.11 -3.34
N PHE A 52 5.46 9.18 -2.61
CA PHE A 52 4.11 8.95 -3.14
C PHE A 52 3.73 10.03 -4.14
N ASN A 53 3.90 11.31 -3.82
CA ASN A 53 3.60 12.39 -4.76
C ASN A 53 4.42 12.26 -6.04
N LYS A 54 5.71 11.92 -5.90
CA LYS A 54 6.60 11.67 -7.05
C LYS A 54 6.15 10.49 -7.91
N SER A 55 5.54 9.47 -7.33
CA SER A 55 5.07 8.32 -8.09
C SER A 55 3.83 8.61 -8.93
N LEU A 56 3.09 9.68 -8.62
CA LEU A 56 1.90 10.10 -9.35
C LEU A 56 2.24 11.00 -10.56
N GLU A 57 3.42 11.60 -10.58
CA GLU A 57 3.84 12.53 -11.63
C GLU A 57 3.82 11.88 -13.02
N GLY A 58 3.16 12.55 -13.97
CA GLY A 58 3.09 12.11 -15.37
C GLY A 58 2.06 11.01 -15.66
N PHE A 59 1.25 10.61 -14.68
CA PHE A 59 0.15 9.66 -14.86
C PHE A 59 -1.21 10.33 -14.80
N GLU A 60 -2.19 9.71 -15.46
CA GLU A 60 -3.60 10.04 -15.26
C GLU A 60 -4.05 9.54 -13.88
N ILE A 61 -4.61 10.44 -13.07
CA ILE A 61 -5.03 10.17 -11.70
C ILE A 61 -6.55 10.26 -11.58
N LYS A 62 -7.14 9.28 -10.90
CA LYS A 62 -8.53 9.30 -10.46
C LYS A 62 -8.59 9.32 -8.94
N ASN A 63 -9.49 10.12 -8.39
CA ASN A 63 -9.79 10.08 -6.96
C ASN A 63 -10.71 8.89 -6.67
N ILE A 64 -10.25 7.95 -5.85
CA ILE A 64 -11.05 6.83 -5.37
C ILE A 64 -11.15 6.97 -3.85
N SER A 65 -12.36 7.24 -3.35
CA SER A 65 -12.63 7.35 -1.90
C SER A 65 -11.75 8.38 -1.18
N GLY A 66 -11.42 9.50 -1.84
CA GLY A 66 -10.57 10.56 -1.27
C GLY A 66 -9.08 10.37 -1.53
N LEU A 67 -8.66 9.26 -2.15
CA LEU A 67 -7.26 8.93 -2.40
C LEU A 67 -6.92 9.02 -3.89
N PRO A 68 -5.84 9.72 -4.28
CA PRO A 68 -5.39 9.76 -5.66
C PRO A 68 -4.85 8.37 -6.05
N SER A 69 -5.36 7.82 -7.15
CA SER A 69 -4.97 6.52 -7.69
C SER A 69 -4.68 6.63 -9.17
N VAL A 70 -3.58 6.02 -9.61
CA VAL A 70 -3.19 5.97 -11.04
C VAL A 70 -4.20 5.14 -11.83
N VAL A 71 -4.58 5.61 -13.02
CA VAL A 71 -5.50 4.92 -13.93
C VAL A 71 -4.74 3.88 -14.77
N GLY A 72 -5.26 2.64 -14.78
CA GLY A 72 -4.70 1.50 -15.54
C GLY A 72 -3.70 0.64 -14.74
N GLU A 73 -3.78 -0.68 -14.89
CA GLU A 73 -2.96 -1.64 -14.12
C GLU A 73 -1.45 -1.51 -14.43
N ASP A 74 -1.08 -1.39 -15.70
CA ASP A 74 0.32 -1.22 -16.10
C ASP A 74 0.93 0.09 -15.58
N ASN A 75 0.13 1.17 -15.58
CA ASN A 75 0.57 2.46 -15.08
C ASN A 75 0.70 2.44 -13.55
N ARG A 76 -0.21 1.75 -12.85
CA ARG A 76 -0.09 1.52 -11.40
C ARG A 76 1.20 0.79 -11.06
N ALA A 77 1.51 -0.30 -11.76
CA ALA A 77 2.75 -1.04 -11.53
C ALA A 77 4.00 -0.18 -11.79
N LYS A 78 3.99 0.70 -12.81
CA LYS A 78 5.08 1.66 -13.06
C LYS A 78 5.18 2.71 -11.95
N SER A 79 4.06 3.26 -11.51
CA SER A 79 3.99 4.21 -10.40
C SER A 79 4.56 3.60 -9.11
N GLU A 80 4.13 2.40 -8.75
CA GLU A 80 4.64 1.66 -7.58
C GLU A 80 6.17 1.45 -7.64
N LYS A 81 6.71 1.12 -8.83
CA LYS A 81 8.17 1.04 -9.02
C LYS A 81 8.88 2.37 -8.81
N ILE A 82 8.28 3.48 -9.25
CA ILE A 82 8.83 4.84 -9.03
C ILE A 82 8.85 5.16 -7.53
N TYR A 83 7.77 4.84 -6.81
CA TYR A 83 7.68 4.98 -5.36
C TYR A 83 8.78 4.19 -4.65
N ALA A 84 8.91 2.89 -4.92
CA ALA A 84 9.93 2.04 -4.29
C ALA A 84 11.36 2.48 -4.65
N SER A 85 11.59 2.89 -5.90
CA SER A 85 12.88 3.44 -6.33
C SER A 85 13.22 4.75 -5.62
N CYS A 86 12.22 5.60 -5.35
CA CYS A 86 12.39 6.81 -4.54
C CYS A 86 12.83 6.47 -3.11
N LEU A 87 12.13 5.54 -2.45
CA LEU A 87 12.47 5.06 -1.11
C LEU A 87 13.87 4.46 -1.05
N ARG A 88 14.22 3.63 -2.05
CA ARG A 88 15.55 3.00 -2.13
C ARG A 88 16.67 4.01 -2.21
N ARG A 89 16.51 5.07 -3.02
CA ARG A 89 17.48 6.18 -3.13
C ARG A 89 17.64 6.94 -1.80
N LYS A 90 16.59 6.98 -0.98
CA LYS A 90 16.61 7.56 0.38
C LYS A 90 17.10 6.58 1.45
N GLY A 91 17.61 5.41 1.07
CA GLY A 91 18.23 4.45 1.98
C GLY A 91 17.26 3.44 2.61
N PHE A 92 15.98 3.42 2.22
CA PHE A 92 15.01 2.45 2.71
C PHE A 92 15.10 1.13 1.94
N ILE A 93 14.79 0.03 2.62
CA ILE A 93 14.66 -1.31 2.07
C ILE A 93 13.29 -1.88 2.39
N PHE A 94 12.82 -2.76 1.52
CA PHE A 94 11.58 -3.48 1.75
C PHE A 94 11.82 -4.56 2.82
N ASN A 95 11.06 -4.51 3.92
CA ASN A 95 11.23 -5.33 5.12
C ASN A 95 9.93 -6.04 5.54
N ALA A 96 8.97 -6.18 4.63
CA ALA A 96 7.74 -6.92 4.91
C ALA A 96 8.01 -8.39 5.31
N SER A 97 7.28 -8.89 6.30
CA SER A 97 7.36 -10.30 6.70
C SER A 97 6.64 -11.22 5.73
N TYR A 98 6.85 -12.53 5.92
CA TYR A 98 6.09 -13.56 5.22
C TYR A 98 4.57 -13.43 5.47
N LYS A 99 4.15 -13.04 6.68
CA LYS A 99 2.71 -12.89 7.02
C LYS A 99 2.07 -11.78 6.19
N TYR A 100 2.75 -10.65 6.06
CA TYR A 100 2.30 -9.57 5.20
C TYR A 100 2.25 -10.01 3.73
N CYS A 101 3.30 -10.65 3.23
CA CYS A 101 3.36 -11.13 1.85
C CYS A 101 2.34 -12.20 1.51
N TYR A 102 1.90 -13.01 2.48
CA TYR A 102 0.81 -13.95 2.29
C TYR A 102 -0.50 -13.24 1.96
N LYS A 103 -0.78 -12.11 2.60
CA LYS A 103 -1.98 -11.30 2.36
C LYS A 103 -1.85 -10.38 1.14
N PHE A 104 -0.66 -9.82 0.92
CA PHE A 104 -0.39 -8.83 -0.13
C PHE A 104 0.63 -9.35 -1.15
N ARG A 105 0.31 -10.49 -1.76
CA ARG A 105 1.25 -11.21 -2.65
C ARG A 105 1.76 -10.34 -3.80
N LYS A 106 0.87 -9.64 -4.51
CA LYS A 106 1.23 -8.76 -5.63
C LYS A 106 2.20 -7.65 -5.22
N VAL A 107 1.92 -6.98 -4.08
CA VAL A 107 2.78 -5.91 -3.54
C VAL A 107 4.17 -6.47 -3.18
N CYS A 108 4.21 -7.62 -2.53
CA CYS A 108 5.48 -8.24 -2.19
C CYS A 108 6.27 -8.73 -3.40
N GLU A 109 5.62 -9.29 -4.42
CA GLU A 109 6.27 -9.66 -5.69
C GLU A 109 6.89 -8.44 -6.35
N LEU A 110 6.17 -7.31 -6.38
CA LEU A 110 6.64 -6.07 -6.99
C LEU A 110 7.80 -5.42 -6.21
N TYR A 111 7.75 -5.44 -4.88
CA TYR A 111 8.80 -4.82 -4.04
C TYR A 111 9.93 -5.74 -3.62
N ASN A 112 9.90 -7.03 -3.98
CA ASN A 112 10.91 -8.00 -3.56
C ASN A 112 12.34 -7.61 -3.98
N GLU A 113 12.48 -6.95 -5.13
CA GLU A 113 13.77 -6.49 -5.64
C GLU A 113 14.44 -5.42 -4.73
N TYR A 114 13.66 -4.71 -3.92
CA TYR A 114 14.14 -3.64 -3.03
C TYR A 114 14.52 -4.13 -1.62
N ARG A 115 14.57 -5.45 -1.38
CA ARG A 115 14.98 -6.02 -0.08
C ARG A 115 16.48 -5.91 0.22
N LYS A 116 17.34 -5.69 -0.79
CA LYS A 116 18.81 -5.73 -0.67
C LYS A 116 19.47 -4.38 -0.95
#